data_AF-A0A820I9T7-F1
#
_entry.id   AF-A0A820I9T7-F1
#
_cell.length_a   1.000
_cell.length_b   1.000
_cell.length_c   1.000
_cell.angle_alpha   90.00
_cell.angle_beta   90.00
_cell.angle_gamma   90.00
#
_symmetry.space_group_name_H-M   'P 1'
#
loop_
_entity.id
_entity.type
_entity.pdbx_description
1 polymer ?
#
loop_
_entity_poly.entity_id
_entity_poly.type
_entity_poly.pdbx_seq_one_letter_code
_entity_poly.pdbx_strand_id
1 'polypeptide(L)'
;MTSNTSLPPSSDLLYGQVYFDIQRAHVFSDTKTFVDSVPDISPSEIVALYEQEKILPNFNLVAFVNKHFHLPSFPAPTYASDPTITPEDHINKL
;
A
#
# COMPACT_ATOMS: atom_id res chain seq x y z
N MET A 1 10.77 -14.11 20.53
CA MET A 1 10.21 -12.84 20.08
C MET A 1 10.53 -12.71 18.59
N THR A 2 9.65 -13.20 17.73
CA THR A 2 9.83 -13.08 16.28
C THR A 2 8.50 -12.64 15.72
N SER A 3 8.19 -11.36 15.86
CA SER A 3 7.26 -10.70 14.94
C SER A 3 8.01 -10.54 13.63
N ASN A 4 8.20 -11.66 12.94
CA ASN A 4 8.73 -11.70 11.59
C ASN A 4 7.56 -11.25 10.71
N THR A 5 7.29 -9.95 10.71
CA THR A 5 6.38 -9.33 9.76
C THR A 5 7.05 -9.51 8.42
N SER A 6 6.76 -10.64 7.78
CA SER A 6 7.02 -10.89 6.39
C SER A 6 6.28 -9.80 5.64
N LEU A 7 6.97 -8.67 5.43
CA LEU A 7 6.53 -7.64 4.51
C LEU A 7 6.10 -8.38 3.24
N PRO A 8 4.88 -8.17 2.74
CA PRO A 8 4.56 -8.64 1.40
C PRO A 8 5.67 -8.14 0.46
N PRO A 9 6.03 -8.87 -0.61
CA PRO A 9 7.07 -8.46 -1.54
C PRO A 9 6.89 -6.96 -1.82
N SER A 10 7.94 -6.16 -1.57
CA SER A 10 7.83 -4.70 -1.51
C SER A 10 6.98 -4.21 -2.67
N SER A 11 5.97 -3.39 -2.40
CA SER A 11 5.06 -2.86 -3.42
C SER A 11 5.80 -2.29 -4.64
N ASP A 12 7.00 -1.76 -4.43
CA ASP A 12 7.95 -1.31 -5.44
C ASP A 12 8.33 -2.41 -6.46
N LEU A 13 8.51 -3.65 -6.01
CA LEU A 13 8.81 -4.81 -6.86
C LEU A 13 7.59 -5.34 -7.62
N LEU A 14 6.40 -5.22 -7.02
CA LEU A 14 5.15 -5.69 -7.64
C LEU A 14 4.65 -4.75 -8.73
N TYR A 15 4.76 -3.44 -8.50
CA TYR A 15 4.17 -2.41 -9.35
C TYR A 15 5.21 -1.63 -10.18
N GLY A 16 6.50 -1.73 -9.85
CA GLY A 16 7.58 -1.10 -10.59
C GLY A 16 7.34 0.38 -10.82
N GLN A 17 7.26 0.80 -12.08
CA GLN A 17 7.08 2.21 -12.45
C GLN A 17 5.74 2.78 -11.97
N VAL A 18 4.68 1.97 -11.92
CA VAL A 18 3.35 2.40 -11.44
C VAL A 18 3.47 2.94 -10.01
N TYR A 19 4.24 2.28 -9.15
CA TYR A 19 4.47 2.72 -7.78
C TYR A 19 5.11 4.12 -7.71
N PHE A 20 6.17 4.34 -8.50
CA PHE A 20 6.86 5.63 -8.52
C PHE A 20 5.97 6.75 -9.05
N ASP A 21 5.17 6.45 -10.07
CA ASP A 21 4.25 7.43 -10.66
C ASP A 21 3.13 7.78 -9.65
N ILE A 22 2.60 6.81 -8.90
CA ILE A 22 1.61 7.03 -7.83
C ILE A 22 2.16 7.93 -6.73
N GLN A 23 3.39 7.65 -6.28
CA GLN A 23 4.06 8.43 -5.25
C GLN A 23 4.33 9.86 -5.70
N ARG A 24 4.72 10.06 -6.96
CA ARG A 24 4.96 11.39 -7.55
C ARG A 24 3.68 12.20 -7.77
N ALA A 25 2.61 11.52 -8.15
CA ALA A 25 1.32 12.18 -8.38
C ALA A 25 0.58 12.53 -7.08
N HIS A 26 1.14 12.17 -5.90
CA HIS A 26 0.51 12.39 -4.59
C HIS A 26 -0.94 11.89 -4.57
N VAL A 27 -1.18 10.74 -5.20
CA VAL A 27 -2.53 10.13 -5.31
C VAL A 27 -3.12 9.87 -3.93
N PHE A 28 -2.26 9.49 -2.99
CA PHE A 28 -2.58 9.37 -1.58
C PHE A 28 -1.88 10.47 -0.80
N SER A 29 -2.57 11.02 0.20
CA SER A 29 -2.00 11.99 1.15
C SER A 29 -0.85 11.38 1.97
N ASP A 30 -0.87 10.06 2.16
CA ASP A 30 0.13 9.33 2.93
C ASP A 30 0.59 8.09 2.16
N THR A 31 1.91 7.87 2.08
CA THR A 31 2.50 6.67 1.45
C THR A 31 2.05 5.37 2.12
N LYS A 32 1.74 5.42 3.42
CA LYS A 32 1.23 4.26 4.17
C LYS A 32 -0.11 3.77 3.63
N THR A 33 -0.96 4.70 3.19
CA THR A 33 -2.29 4.42 2.65
C THR A 33 -2.23 3.59 1.37
N PHE A 34 -1.22 3.79 0.51
CA PHE A 34 -1.04 2.96 -0.68
C PHE A 34 -0.57 1.55 -0.34
N VAL A 35 0.38 1.41 0.59
CA VAL A 35 0.88 0.10 1.03
C VAL A 35 -0.23 -0.72 1.68
N ASP A 36 -1.14 -0.06 2.38
CA ASP A 36 -2.33 -0.68 2.97
C ASP A 36 -3.46 -0.89 1.93
N SER A 37 -3.39 -0.31 0.72
CA SER A 37 -4.44 -0.45 -0.28
C SER A 37 -4.51 -1.85 -0.88
N VAL A 38 -5.73 -2.31 -1.15
CA VAL A 38 -6.00 -3.63 -1.73
C VAL A 38 -6.28 -3.45 -3.22
N PRO A 39 -5.49 -4.07 -4.11
CA PRO A 39 -5.77 -4.07 -5.53
C PRO A 39 -6.96 -4.99 -5.84
N ASP A 40 -7.85 -4.57 -6.74
CA ASP A 40 -8.99 -5.38 -7.18
C ASP A 40 -8.59 -6.53 -8.11
N ILE A 41 -7.47 -6.35 -8.81
CA ILE A 41 -6.93 -7.29 -9.80
C ILE A 41 -5.45 -7.56 -9.53
N SER A 42 -4.89 -8.56 -10.21
CA SER A 42 -3.50 -8.96 -9.98
C SER A 42 -2.53 -7.80 -10.25
N PRO A 43 -1.43 -7.63 -9.47
CA PRO A 43 -0.48 -6.54 -9.70
C PRO A 43 0.08 -6.48 -11.12
N SER A 44 0.33 -7.63 -11.75
CA SER A 44 0.76 -7.72 -13.15
C SER A 44 -0.28 -7.19 -14.15
N GLU A 45 -1.57 -7.38 -13.86
CA GLU A 45 -2.67 -6.84 -14.69
C GLU A 45 -2.79 -5.33 -14.52
N ILE A 46 -2.65 -4.82 -13.29
CA ILE A 46 -2.60 -3.36 -13.04
C ILE A 46 -1.46 -2.72 -13.83
N VAL A 47 -0.27 -3.32 -13.80
CA VAL A 47 0.87 -2.82 -14.57
C VAL A 47 0.57 -2.83 -16.07
N ALA A 48 0.06 -3.94 -16.61
CA ALA A 48 -0.26 -4.04 -18.03
C ALA A 48 -1.33 -3.02 -18.47
N LEU A 49 -2.38 -2.83 -17.68
CA LEU A 49 -3.41 -1.83 -17.94
C LEU A 49 -2.87 -0.41 -17.84
N TYR A 50 -2.04 -0.13 -16.82
CA TYR A 50 -1.37 1.16 -16.69
C TYR A 50 -0.55 1.49 -17.93
N GLU A 51 0.21 0.53 -18.46
CA GLU A 51 1.03 0.76 -19.66
C GLU A 51 0.20 1.03 -20.92
N GLN A 52 -0.99 0.45 -21.02
CA GLN A 52 -1.92 0.67 -22.13
C GLN A 52 -2.68 1.99 -21.98
N GLU A 53 -3.07 2.36 -20.76
CA GLU A 53 -3.84 3.57 -20.50
C GLU A 53 -2.94 4.81 -20.40
N LYS A 54 -1.69 4.71 -19.92
CA LYS A 54 -0.77 5.86 -19.74
C LYS A 54 -0.44 6.62 -21.02
N ILE A 55 -0.60 5.98 -22.18
CA ILE A 55 -0.37 6.58 -23.50
C ILE A 55 -1.58 7.35 -24.02
N LEU A 56 -2.74 7.24 -23.36
CA LEU A 56 -3.95 7.92 -23.76
C LEU A 56 -3.89 9.42 -23.36
N PRO A 57 -4.33 10.33 -24.23
CA PRO A 57 -4.24 11.78 -23.97
C PRO A 57 -5.12 12.25 -22.80
N ASN A 58 -6.08 11.43 -22.39
CA ASN A 58 -7.00 11.66 -21.27
C ASN A 58 -6.70 10.79 -20.05
N PHE A 59 -5.52 10.17 -20.00
CA PHE A 59 -5.14 9.33 -18.87
C PHE A 59 -5.03 10.15 -17.58
N ASN A 60 -5.65 9.64 -16.52
CA ASN A 60 -5.56 10.22 -15.19
C ASN A 60 -5.15 9.12 -14.20
N LEU A 61 -3.91 9.22 -13.71
CA LEU A 61 -3.35 8.24 -12.76
C LEU A 61 -4.16 8.16 -11.46
N VAL A 62 -4.64 9.29 -10.94
CA VAL A 62 -5.47 9.31 -9.73
C VAL A 62 -6.77 8.54 -9.96
N ALA A 63 -7.43 8.76 -11.10
CA ALA A 63 -8.66 8.05 -11.44
C ALA A 63 -8.41 6.54 -11.68
N PHE A 64 -7.30 6.20 -12.35
CA PHE A 64 -6.87 4.82 -12.57
C PHE A 64 -6.65 4.09 -11.23
N VAL A 65 -5.92 4.71 -10.30
CA VAL A 65 -5.67 4.14 -8.99
C VAL A 65 -6.95 3.97 -8.20
N ASN A 66 -7.81 5.00 -8.12
CA ASN A 66 -9.09 4.90 -7.40
C ASN A 66 -10.05 3.87 -8.01
N LYS A 67 -9.86 3.49 -9.27
CA LYS A 67 -10.67 2.48 -9.97
C LYS A 67 -10.18 1.05 -9.72
N HIS A 68 -8.86 0.87 -9.52
CA HIS A 68 -8.23 -0.46 -9.41
C HIS A 68 -7.69 -0.78 -8.02
N PHE A 69 -7.59 0.23 -7.15
CA PHE A 69 -7.17 0.10 -5.77
C PHE A 69 -8.26 0.64 -4.88
N HIS A 70 -8.64 -0.15 -3.89
CA HIS A 70 -9.53 0.27 -2.83
C HIS A 70 -8.79 0.33 -1.51
N LEU A 71 -9.09 1.35 -0.72
CA LEU A 71 -8.67 1.34 0.67
C LEU A 71 -9.39 0.19 1.36
N PRO A 72 -8.70 -0.68 2.10
CA PRO A 72 -9.38 -1.58 2.98
C PRO A 72 -10.23 -0.71 3.90
N SER A 73 -11.56 -0.83 3.79
CA SER A 73 -12.43 -0.47 4.90
C SER A 73 -12.11 -1.46 6.00
N PHE A 74 -11.05 -1.17 6.77
CA PHE A 74 -10.95 -1.72 8.09
C PHE A 74 -12.26 -1.29 8.78
N PRO A 75 -13.14 -2.19 9.26
CA PRO A 75 -13.94 -1.79 10.40
C PRO A 75 -12.92 -1.26 11.39
N ALA A 76 -13.10 0.01 11.83
CA ALA A 76 -12.18 0.68 12.74
C ALA A 76 -11.65 -0.37 13.71
N PRO A 77 -10.32 -0.54 13.84
CA PRO A 77 -9.82 -1.57 14.72
C PRO A 77 -10.48 -1.29 16.07
N THR A 78 -11.27 -2.23 16.58
CA THR A 78 -11.44 -2.36 18.02
C THR A 78 -10.06 -2.74 18.54
N TYR A 79 -9.15 -1.77 18.49
CA TYR A 79 -7.93 -1.74 19.25
C TYR A 79 -8.44 -1.50 20.66
N ALA A 80 -8.86 -2.57 21.32
CA ALA A 80 -8.68 -2.64 22.74
C ALA A 80 -7.17 -2.55 22.92
N SER A 81 -6.66 -1.32 23.08
CA SER A 81 -5.41 -1.11 23.80
C SER A 81 -5.60 -1.85 25.10
N ASP A 82 -5.06 -3.04 25.22
CA ASP A 82 -4.75 -3.59 26.52
C ASP A 82 -3.57 -2.74 26.99
N PRO A 83 -3.75 -1.82 27.96
CA PRO A 83 -2.75 -0.82 28.31
C PRO A 83 -1.60 -1.41 29.14
N THR A 84 -1.33 -2.70 29.00
CA THR A 84 -0.41 -3.46 29.86
C THR A 84 0.97 -3.68 29.25
N ILE A 85 1.25 -3.23 28.03
CA ILE A 85 2.59 -3.31 27.44
C ILE A 85 3.12 -1.91 27.14
N THR A 86 3.84 -1.37 28.12
CA THR A 86 4.59 -0.13 28.01
C THR A 86 5.88 -0.34 27.20
N PRO A 87 6.41 0.72 26.56
CA PRO A 87 7.54 0.64 25.62
C PRO A 87 8.92 0.33 26.24
N GLU A 88 8.99 -0.15 27.48
CA GLU A 88 10.24 -0.18 28.27
C GLU A 88 10.93 -1.56 28.34
N ASP A 89 10.36 -2.64 27.80
CA ASP A 89 10.91 -4.01 28.01
C ASP A 89 11.82 -4.52 26.88
N HIS A 90 12.19 -3.69 25.89
CA HIS A 90 12.93 -4.16 24.71
C HIS A 90 14.46 -4.13 24.82
N ILE A 91 15.05 -3.77 25.97
CA ILE A 91 16.50 -3.65 26.13
C ILE A 91 17.03 -4.64 27.17
N ASN A 92 17.01 -5.93 26.84
CA ASN A 92 18.11 -6.83 27.21
C ASN A 92 17.91 -8.21 26.59
N LYS A 93 18.63 -8.47 25.51
CA LYS A 93 19.14 -9.81 25.27
C LYS A 93 20.53 -9.73 24.64
N LEU A 94 21.53 -9.83 25.52
CA LEU A 94 22.86 -10.33 25.19
C LEU A 94 22.78 -11.70 24.52
#